data_AF-A0A101JJC5-F1
#
_entry.id   AF-A0A101JJC5-F1
#
_cell.length_a   1.000
_cell.length_b   1.000
_cell.length_c   1.000
_cell.angle_alpha   90.00
_cell.angle_beta   90.00
_cell.angle_gamma   90.00
#
_symmetry.space_group_name_H-M   'P 1'
#
loop_
_entity.id
_entity.type
_entity.pdbx_description
1 polymer ?
#
loop_
_entity_poly.entity_id
_entity_poly.type
_entity_poly.pdbx_seq_one_letter_code
_entity_poly.pdbx_strand_id
1 'polypeptide(L)'
;MANGFIAVLANPRAGRGRHRGVLPGVVQALGAAGHPVRLLEADSGTAAEQACHRAVDGGAVALVAVGGDGTVHRVLQAVAGRAVGFGVVPGGTGNDFASAVGVPHDPLQSAEGIAAALVADRDHRIDAVRTADAAGRERWFCAVLAAGFDALVNDRANRMVWPRGPRRYDLAILLELARLRARTYTLEVDGEVRTVRAEIVAVGNAASYGGGMRILPDADPADGLLDVIWASPLGRTGLTRLKPRLRGGTHVTDPRVHLLRGRHVRVVADGIIGYADGERLGPLPLDMKVVPGAIRLLC
;
A
#
# COMPACT_ATOMS: atom_id res chain seq x y z
N MET A 1 -33.86 -10.09 -3.07
CA MET A 1 -32.68 -9.27 -2.79
C MET A 1 -31.58 -10.22 -2.36
N ALA A 2 -30.46 -10.30 -3.07
CA ALA A 2 -29.38 -11.22 -2.70
C ALA A 2 -28.89 -10.85 -1.30
N ASN A 3 -29.09 -11.75 -0.34
CA ASN A 3 -28.86 -11.51 1.09
C ASN A 3 -27.35 -11.62 1.40
N GLY A 4 -26.55 -10.71 0.84
CA GLY A 4 -25.11 -10.68 1.04
C GLY A 4 -24.72 -10.14 2.43
N PHE A 5 -23.45 -10.29 2.78
CA PHE A 5 -22.92 -9.94 4.12
C PHE A 5 -21.69 -9.05 4.04
N ILE A 6 -21.37 -8.36 5.13
CA ILE A 6 -20.13 -7.61 5.29
C ILE A 6 -19.12 -8.53 5.96
N ALA A 7 -18.01 -8.79 5.30
CA ALA A 7 -16.88 -9.52 5.87
C ALA A 7 -15.90 -8.53 6.51
N VAL A 8 -15.33 -8.88 7.66
CA VAL A 8 -14.41 -8.01 8.40
C VAL A 8 -13.14 -8.78 8.72
N LEU A 9 -12.02 -8.38 8.12
CA LEU A 9 -10.70 -8.84 8.53
C LEU A 9 -10.13 -7.89 9.59
N ALA A 10 -10.09 -8.34 10.84
CA ALA A 10 -9.48 -7.60 11.93
C ALA A 10 -8.15 -8.24 12.34
N ASN A 11 -7.09 -7.44 12.48
CA ASN A 11 -5.83 -7.91 13.05
C ASN A 11 -5.75 -7.50 14.53
N PRO A 12 -6.09 -8.35 15.52
CA PRO A 12 -6.15 -8.01 16.95
C PRO A 12 -4.81 -7.57 17.58
N ARG A 13 -3.69 -7.64 16.84
CA ARG A 13 -2.35 -7.19 17.27
C ARG A 13 -1.89 -5.86 16.66
N ALA A 14 -2.61 -5.29 15.69
CA ALA A 14 -2.30 -3.98 15.10
C ALA A 14 -2.18 -2.84 16.16
N GLY A 15 -1.50 -1.74 15.89
CA GLY A 15 -1.53 -0.56 16.78
C GLY A 15 -1.24 -0.77 18.28
N ARG A 16 -0.56 -1.86 18.68
CA ARG A 16 -0.36 -2.32 20.08
C ARG A 16 -1.64 -2.73 20.84
N GLY A 17 -2.65 -3.23 20.15
CA GLY A 17 -3.88 -3.73 20.79
C GLY A 17 -4.94 -2.65 21.07
N ARG A 18 -4.70 -1.41 20.66
CA ARG A 18 -5.62 -0.26 20.83
C ARG A 18 -7.03 -0.49 20.30
N HIS A 19 -7.14 -1.33 19.28
CA HIS A 19 -8.33 -1.68 18.53
C HIS A 19 -9.13 -2.85 19.14
N ARG A 20 -8.61 -3.57 20.15
CA ARG A 20 -9.42 -4.60 20.87
C ARG A 20 -10.69 -4.01 21.48
N GLY A 21 -10.62 -2.77 21.97
CA GLY A 21 -11.78 -2.07 22.53
C GLY A 21 -12.71 -1.46 21.46
N VAL A 22 -12.22 -1.25 20.24
CA VAL A 22 -12.93 -0.50 19.19
C VAL A 22 -13.69 -1.42 18.23
N LEU A 23 -13.22 -2.67 18.06
CA LEU A 23 -13.83 -3.64 17.15
C LEU A 23 -15.34 -3.88 17.40
N PRO A 24 -15.84 -4.01 18.65
CA PRO A 24 -17.28 -4.15 18.87
C PRO A 24 -18.09 -2.96 18.33
N GLY A 25 -17.61 -1.73 18.55
CA GLY A 25 -18.25 -0.52 18.03
C GLY A 25 -18.21 -0.44 16.50
N VAL A 26 -17.09 -0.85 15.88
CA VAL A 26 -16.96 -0.95 14.42
C VAL A 26 -17.94 -1.96 13.84
N VAL A 27 -18.04 -3.15 14.43
CA VAL A 27 -18.98 -4.20 13.99
C VAL A 27 -20.43 -3.71 14.13
N GLN A 28 -20.76 -3.02 15.22
CA GLN A 28 -22.08 -2.44 15.43
C GLN A 28 -22.39 -1.36 14.38
N ALA A 29 -21.47 -0.44 14.12
CA ALA A 29 -21.63 0.62 13.12
C ALA A 29 -21.82 0.05 11.71
N LEU A 30 -21.02 -0.94 11.31
CA LEU A 30 -21.17 -1.63 10.03
C LEU A 30 -22.53 -2.34 9.90
N GLY A 31 -23.04 -2.90 11.01
CA GLY A 31 -24.36 -3.54 11.05
C GLY A 31 -25.53 -2.59 10.75
N ALA A 32 -25.35 -1.28 10.92
CA ALA A 32 -26.34 -0.28 10.56
C ALA A 32 -26.64 -0.24 9.05
N ALA A 33 -25.78 -0.84 8.22
CA ALA A 33 -26.01 -1.00 6.79
C ALA A 33 -27.11 -2.02 6.44
N GLY A 34 -27.67 -2.74 7.41
CA GLY A 34 -28.71 -3.75 7.18
C GLY A 34 -28.19 -5.09 6.67
N HIS A 35 -26.86 -5.29 6.65
CA HIS A 35 -26.21 -6.54 6.28
C HIS A 35 -25.67 -7.28 7.51
N PRO A 36 -25.72 -8.63 7.55
CA PRO A 36 -24.99 -9.40 8.55
C PRO A 36 -23.50 -9.09 8.50
N VAL A 37 -22.86 -8.91 9.66
CA VAL A 37 -21.41 -8.69 9.76
C VAL A 37 -20.74 -9.98 10.21
N ARG A 38 -19.73 -10.43 9.46
CA ARG A 38 -18.96 -11.65 9.75
C ARG A 38 -17.49 -11.31 9.98
N LEU A 39 -16.98 -11.61 11.17
CA LEU A 39 -15.57 -11.52 11.47
C LEU A 39 -14.83 -12.70 10.84
N LEU A 40 -13.74 -12.42 10.13
CA LEU A 40 -12.87 -13.42 9.55
C LEU A 40 -11.80 -13.82 10.56
N GLU A 41 -11.72 -15.11 10.84
CA GLU A 41 -10.68 -15.67 11.71
C GLU A 41 -9.48 -16.14 10.87
N ALA A 42 -8.29 -15.79 11.34
CA ALA A 42 -7.04 -16.21 10.73
C ALA A 42 -5.90 -16.20 11.76
N ASP A 43 -5.09 -17.25 11.72
CA ASP A 43 -3.93 -17.47 12.60
C ASP A 43 -2.60 -16.98 11.99
N SER A 44 -2.61 -16.69 10.69
CA SER A 44 -1.45 -16.33 9.88
C SER A 44 -1.83 -15.34 8.77
N GLY A 45 -0.83 -14.68 8.18
CA GLY A 45 -1.06 -13.77 7.06
C GLY A 45 -1.65 -14.48 5.84
N THR A 46 -1.17 -15.69 5.54
CA THR A 46 -1.69 -16.53 4.45
C THR A 46 -3.13 -16.96 4.71
N ALA A 47 -3.46 -17.41 5.93
CA ALA A 47 -4.83 -17.78 6.28
C ALA A 47 -5.78 -16.58 6.19
N ALA A 48 -5.33 -15.38 6.55
CA ALA A 48 -6.10 -14.15 6.44
C ALA A 48 -6.42 -13.79 4.99
N GLU A 49 -5.45 -13.84 4.09
CA GLU A 49 -5.66 -13.61 2.66
C GLU A 49 -6.63 -14.64 2.07
N GLN A 50 -6.46 -15.93 2.38
CA GLN A 50 -7.38 -16.98 1.96
C GLN A 50 -8.80 -16.81 2.51
N ALA A 51 -8.94 -16.37 3.77
CA ALA A 51 -10.25 -16.06 4.36
C ALA A 51 -10.94 -14.91 3.64
N CYS A 52 -10.18 -13.90 3.20
CA CYS A 52 -10.70 -12.80 2.40
C CYS A 52 -11.24 -13.29 1.05
N HIS A 53 -10.48 -14.10 0.32
CA HIS A 53 -10.94 -14.70 -0.94
C HIS A 53 -12.21 -15.53 -0.75
N ARG A 54 -12.24 -16.43 0.25
CA ARG A 54 -13.44 -17.24 0.56
C ARG A 54 -14.66 -16.38 0.89
N ALA A 55 -14.47 -15.26 1.58
CA ALA A 55 -15.57 -14.35 1.90
C ALA A 55 -16.14 -13.68 0.65
N VAL A 56 -15.28 -13.20 -0.24
CA VAL A 56 -15.68 -12.60 -1.54
C VAL A 56 -16.41 -13.64 -2.40
N ASP A 57 -15.81 -14.83 -2.57
CA ASP A 57 -16.42 -15.93 -3.34
C ASP A 57 -17.74 -16.43 -2.71
N GLY A 58 -17.88 -16.30 -1.39
CA GLY A 58 -19.08 -16.64 -0.64
C GLY A 58 -20.22 -15.60 -0.71
N GLY A 59 -20.05 -14.51 -1.46
CA GLY A 59 -21.10 -13.49 -1.66
C GLY A 59 -21.05 -12.32 -0.66
N ALA A 60 -19.86 -11.97 -0.17
CA ALA A 60 -19.69 -10.73 0.58
C ALA A 60 -19.98 -9.51 -0.34
N VAL A 61 -20.79 -8.57 0.16
CA VAL A 61 -21.06 -7.29 -0.53
C VAL A 61 -19.97 -6.27 -0.26
N ALA A 62 -19.32 -6.39 0.90
CA ALA A 62 -18.17 -5.61 1.28
C ALA A 62 -17.18 -6.46 2.08
N LEU A 63 -15.90 -6.16 1.93
CA LEU A 63 -14.84 -6.68 2.78
C LEU A 63 -14.12 -5.48 3.43
N VAL A 64 -14.08 -5.46 4.76
CA VAL A 64 -13.58 -4.35 5.56
C VAL A 64 -12.28 -4.75 6.26
N ALA A 65 -11.22 -3.96 6.05
CA ALA A 65 -9.95 -4.10 6.76
C ALA A 65 -9.98 -3.26 8.05
N VAL A 66 -9.86 -3.90 9.22
CA VAL A 66 -9.70 -3.22 10.52
C VAL A 66 -8.28 -3.45 11.01
N GLY A 67 -7.40 -2.46 10.78
CA GLY A 67 -5.98 -2.60 11.10
C GLY A 67 -5.08 -1.60 10.37
N GLY A 68 -3.80 -1.95 10.24
CA GLY A 68 -2.82 -1.15 9.48
C GLY A 68 -2.66 -1.63 8.04
N ASP A 69 -1.64 -1.11 7.37
CA ASP A 69 -1.39 -1.32 5.94
C ASP A 69 -1.28 -2.81 5.54
N GLY A 70 -0.67 -3.67 6.37
CA GLY A 70 -0.63 -5.11 6.11
C GLY A 70 -2.00 -5.81 6.18
N THR A 71 -2.97 -5.28 6.94
CA THR A 71 -4.36 -5.79 6.91
C THR A 71 -5.06 -5.32 5.65
N VAL A 72 -4.87 -4.05 5.28
CA VAL A 72 -5.38 -3.44 4.04
C VAL A 72 -4.87 -4.21 2.82
N HIS A 73 -3.57 -4.51 2.75
CA HIS A 73 -2.94 -5.25 1.65
C HIS A 73 -3.55 -6.64 1.44
N ARG A 74 -3.89 -7.35 2.52
CA ARG A 74 -4.51 -8.69 2.44
C ARG A 74 -5.93 -8.63 1.91
N VAL A 75 -6.71 -7.65 2.35
CA VAL A 75 -8.05 -7.41 1.81
C VAL A 75 -7.95 -7.00 0.35
N LEU A 76 -7.00 -6.13 -0.01
CA LEU A 76 -6.75 -5.68 -1.37
C LEU A 76 -6.59 -6.84 -2.35
N GLN A 77 -5.83 -7.89 -1.98
CA GLN A 77 -5.65 -9.06 -2.84
C GLN A 77 -6.97 -9.74 -3.24
N ALA A 78 -7.98 -9.70 -2.35
CA ALA A 78 -9.27 -10.34 -2.60
C ALA A 78 -10.28 -9.43 -3.33
N VAL A 79 -10.21 -8.11 -3.13
CA VAL A 79 -11.22 -7.16 -3.65
C VAL A 79 -10.81 -6.48 -4.95
N ALA A 80 -9.50 -6.35 -5.24
CA ALA A 80 -9.03 -5.64 -6.42
C ALA A 80 -9.54 -6.30 -7.72
N GLY A 81 -10.13 -5.50 -8.60
CA GLY A 81 -10.72 -5.96 -9.86
C GLY A 81 -12.04 -6.74 -9.70
N ARG A 82 -12.65 -6.73 -8.51
CA ARG A 82 -13.92 -7.40 -8.21
C ARG A 82 -15.02 -6.39 -7.91
N ALA A 83 -16.28 -6.81 -8.05
CA ALA A 83 -17.46 -5.97 -7.79
C ALA A 83 -17.83 -5.89 -6.30
N VAL A 84 -16.91 -6.16 -5.38
CA VAL A 84 -17.11 -6.11 -3.92
C VAL A 84 -16.63 -4.77 -3.38
N GLY A 85 -17.37 -4.17 -2.43
CA GLY A 85 -16.95 -2.95 -1.76
C GLY A 85 -15.74 -3.17 -0.85
N PHE A 86 -14.82 -2.21 -0.80
CA PHE A 86 -13.66 -2.23 0.09
C PHE A 86 -13.81 -1.15 1.15
N GLY A 87 -13.92 -1.56 2.41
CA GLY A 87 -13.89 -0.64 3.55
C GLY A 87 -12.54 -0.66 4.25
N VAL A 88 -12.07 0.49 4.72
CA VAL A 88 -10.85 0.61 5.53
C VAL A 88 -11.19 1.30 6.84
N VAL A 89 -10.85 0.67 7.95
CA VAL A 89 -10.95 1.22 9.30
C VAL A 89 -9.54 1.29 9.87
N PRO A 90 -8.92 2.49 9.89
CA PRO A 90 -7.52 2.64 10.27
C PRO A 90 -7.27 2.21 11.72
N GLY A 91 -6.28 1.34 11.91
CA GLY A 91 -5.86 0.85 13.24
C GLY A 91 -4.34 0.65 13.35
N GLY A 92 -3.59 0.99 12.30
CA GLY A 92 -2.14 0.95 12.23
C GLY A 92 -1.47 2.26 12.69
N THR A 93 -0.15 2.28 12.59
CA THR A 93 0.67 3.47 12.87
C THR A 93 0.93 4.31 11.62
N GLY A 94 1.04 3.67 10.44
CA GLY A 94 1.22 4.34 9.14
C GLY A 94 -0.12 4.73 8.52
N ASN A 95 -0.94 3.72 8.20
CA ASN A 95 -2.24 3.91 7.54
C ASN A 95 -2.09 4.74 6.25
N ASP A 96 -1.04 4.43 5.47
CA ASP A 96 -0.62 5.21 4.31
C ASP A 96 -1.71 5.19 3.23
N PHE A 97 -2.31 4.02 2.95
CA PHE A 97 -3.42 3.92 2.00
C PHE A 97 -4.61 4.75 2.44
N ALA A 98 -5.05 4.59 3.70
CA ALA A 98 -6.19 5.35 4.24
C ALA A 98 -5.97 6.87 4.15
N SER A 99 -4.75 7.32 4.47
CA SER A 99 -4.36 8.73 4.35
C SER A 99 -4.37 9.22 2.90
N ALA A 100 -3.90 8.38 1.96
CA ALA A 100 -3.83 8.74 0.54
C ALA A 100 -5.20 8.90 -0.11
N VAL A 101 -6.19 8.11 0.32
CA VAL A 101 -7.55 8.13 -0.25
C VAL A 101 -8.56 8.90 0.60
N GLY A 102 -8.10 9.62 1.63
CA GLY A 102 -8.94 10.49 2.46
C GLY A 102 -9.87 9.77 3.43
N VAL A 103 -9.60 8.50 3.77
CA VAL A 103 -10.36 7.78 4.79
C VAL A 103 -10.12 8.41 6.17
N PRO A 104 -11.17 8.68 6.96
CA PRO A 104 -11.02 9.25 8.30
C PRO A 104 -10.07 8.44 9.20
N HIS A 105 -9.28 9.11 10.04
CA HIS A 105 -8.41 8.42 10.99
C HIS A 105 -9.16 7.86 12.20
N ASP A 106 -10.35 8.40 12.50
CA ASP A 106 -11.20 7.87 13.56
C ASP A 106 -11.86 6.55 13.09
N PRO A 107 -11.68 5.44 13.82
CA PRO A 107 -12.20 4.15 13.39
C PRO A 107 -13.73 4.08 13.33
N LEU A 108 -14.44 4.77 14.23
CA LEU A 108 -15.91 4.74 14.25
C LEU A 108 -16.46 5.59 13.11
N GLN A 109 -15.91 6.78 12.90
CA GLN A 109 -16.25 7.63 11.76
C GLN A 109 -16.03 6.89 10.43
N SER A 110 -14.94 6.14 10.30
CA SER A 110 -14.68 5.30 9.12
C SER A 110 -15.74 4.21 8.94
N ALA A 111 -16.09 3.50 10.02
CA ALA A 111 -17.09 2.44 9.98
C ALA A 111 -18.49 2.97 9.64
N GLU A 112 -18.86 4.13 10.17
CA GLU A 112 -20.11 4.83 9.86
C GLU A 112 -20.17 5.28 8.39
N GLY A 113 -19.07 5.83 7.86
CA GLY A 113 -18.94 6.18 6.44
C GLY A 113 -19.11 4.97 5.52
N ILE A 114 -18.46 3.85 5.84
CA ILE A 114 -18.62 2.58 5.12
C ILE A 114 -20.08 2.12 5.12
N ALA A 115 -20.74 2.15 6.28
CA ALA A 115 -22.14 1.73 6.39
C ALA A 115 -23.08 2.63 5.57
N ALA A 116 -22.88 3.95 5.65
CA ALA A 116 -23.66 4.93 4.88
C ALA A 116 -23.45 4.78 3.37
N ALA A 117 -22.22 4.52 2.93
CA ALA A 117 -21.88 4.26 1.53
C ALA A 117 -22.60 3.02 1.00
N LEU A 118 -22.66 1.93 1.78
CA LEU A 118 -23.40 0.73 1.42
C LEU A 118 -24.90 0.95 1.31
N VAL A 119 -25.52 1.64 2.27
CA VAL A 119 -26.96 1.95 2.25
C VAL A 119 -27.32 2.80 1.02
N ALA A 120 -26.42 3.70 0.63
CA ALA A 120 -26.63 4.59 -0.49
C ALA A 120 -26.18 4.02 -1.85
N ASP A 121 -25.62 2.80 -1.89
CA ASP A 121 -24.97 2.21 -3.06
C ASP A 121 -23.96 3.17 -3.73
N ARG A 122 -23.11 3.82 -2.90
CA ARG A 122 -22.06 4.73 -3.36
C ARG A 122 -20.68 4.15 -3.08
N ASP A 123 -19.77 4.38 -4.01
CA ASP A 123 -18.36 4.06 -3.87
C ASP A 123 -17.49 5.10 -4.58
N HIS A 124 -16.24 5.21 -4.14
CA HIS A 124 -15.19 5.97 -4.83
C HIS A 124 -14.29 4.99 -5.58
N ARG A 125 -14.11 5.24 -6.88
CA ARG A 125 -13.25 4.41 -7.72
C ARG A 125 -11.81 4.82 -7.49
N ILE A 126 -11.02 3.87 -7.01
CA ILE A 126 -9.59 4.04 -6.77
C ILE A 126 -8.84 3.03 -7.63
N ASP A 127 -7.76 3.49 -8.23
CA ASP A 127 -6.89 2.68 -9.06
C ASP A 127 -6.06 1.75 -8.18
N ALA A 128 -5.72 0.59 -8.72
CA ALA A 128 -4.77 -0.33 -8.10
C ALA A 128 -3.79 -0.84 -9.14
N VAL A 129 -2.65 -1.29 -8.66
CA VAL A 129 -1.57 -1.77 -9.52
C VAL A 129 -1.54 -3.28 -9.48
N ARG A 130 -1.77 -3.89 -10.64
CA ARG A 130 -1.56 -5.33 -10.84
C ARG A 130 -0.11 -5.56 -11.20
N THR A 131 0.56 -6.42 -10.46
CA THR A 131 1.94 -6.80 -10.72
C THR A 131 2.04 -8.22 -11.19
N ALA A 132 3.07 -8.52 -11.99
CA ALA A 132 3.45 -9.87 -12.36
C ALA A 132 4.97 -10.04 -12.17
N ASP A 133 5.37 -11.16 -11.57
CA ASP A 133 6.77 -11.55 -11.52
C ASP A 133 7.21 -12.36 -12.76
N ALA A 134 8.50 -12.67 -12.84
CA ALA A 134 9.05 -13.47 -13.94
C ALA A 134 8.43 -14.87 -14.09
N ALA A 135 7.76 -15.39 -13.05
CA ALA A 135 7.04 -16.67 -13.09
C ALA A 135 5.56 -16.50 -13.43
N GLY A 136 5.11 -15.27 -13.74
CA GLY A 136 3.72 -14.95 -14.03
C GLY A 136 2.81 -14.92 -12.81
N ARG A 137 3.37 -14.93 -11.58
CA ARG A 137 2.56 -14.81 -10.36
C ARG A 137 2.14 -13.36 -10.18
N GLU A 138 0.86 -13.18 -9.95
CA GLU A 138 0.26 -11.86 -9.86
C GLU A 138 -0.05 -11.45 -8.43
N ARG A 139 0.17 -10.18 -8.13
CA ARG A 139 -0.22 -9.54 -6.86
C ARG A 139 -0.75 -8.15 -7.11
N TRP A 140 -1.40 -7.57 -6.12
CA TRP A 140 -1.88 -6.20 -6.16
C TRP A 140 -1.15 -5.32 -5.14
N PHE A 141 -1.00 -4.03 -5.45
CA PHE A 141 -0.67 -3.00 -4.48
C PHE A 141 -1.42 -1.71 -4.84
N CYS A 142 -1.53 -0.77 -3.89
CA CYS A 142 -2.32 0.44 -4.04
C CYS A 142 -1.55 1.73 -3.72
N ALA A 143 -0.43 1.65 -2.98
CA ALA A 143 0.41 2.82 -2.69
C ALA A 143 1.67 2.85 -3.56
N VAL A 144 2.81 2.44 -3.02
CA VAL A 144 4.11 2.60 -3.66
C VAL A 144 4.89 1.29 -3.59
N LEU A 145 5.42 0.89 -4.74
CA LEU A 145 6.49 -0.09 -4.86
C LEU A 145 7.85 0.60 -4.74
N ALA A 146 8.72 0.05 -3.90
CA ALA A 146 10.11 0.45 -3.84
C ALA A 146 11.03 -0.69 -4.31
N ALA A 147 11.84 -0.39 -5.31
CA ALA A 147 12.83 -1.28 -5.88
C ALA A 147 14.23 -0.84 -5.43
N GLY A 148 14.74 -1.50 -4.38
CA GLY A 148 16.13 -1.38 -3.94
C GLY A 148 16.37 -0.70 -2.59
N PHE A 149 15.46 0.17 -2.13
CA PHE A 149 15.59 0.88 -0.85
C PHE A 149 14.79 0.24 0.30
N ASP A 150 13.48 0.03 0.14
CA ASP A 150 12.64 -0.45 1.25
C ASP A 150 12.84 -1.94 1.59
N ALA A 151 13.34 -2.74 0.64
CA ALA A 151 13.60 -4.17 0.83
C ALA A 151 14.60 -4.45 1.96
N LEU A 152 15.62 -3.61 2.07
CA LEU A 152 16.63 -3.72 3.11
C LEU A 152 16.13 -3.06 4.41
N VAL A 153 15.35 -1.97 4.30
CA VAL A 153 14.80 -1.23 5.45
C VAL A 153 13.79 -2.08 6.20
N ASN A 154 12.90 -2.76 5.49
CA ASN A 154 11.83 -3.56 6.10
C ASN A 154 12.38 -4.84 6.75
N ASP A 155 13.30 -5.57 6.08
CA ASP A 155 14.00 -6.72 6.67
C ASP A 155 14.86 -6.30 7.88
N ARG A 156 15.57 -5.17 7.80
CA ARG A 156 16.35 -4.62 8.93
C ARG A 156 15.47 -4.16 10.07
N ALA A 157 14.41 -3.40 9.79
CA ALA A 157 13.46 -2.94 10.80
C ALA A 157 12.91 -4.15 11.55
N ASN A 158 12.48 -5.19 10.84
CA ASN A 158 11.97 -6.43 11.44
C ASN A 158 13.01 -7.16 12.31
N ARG A 159 14.31 -7.06 11.99
CA ARG A 159 15.42 -7.61 12.81
C ARG A 159 15.88 -6.72 13.96
N MET A 160 15.52 -5.43 14.00
CA MET A 160 15.98 -4.52 15.05
C MET A 160 15.13 -4.62 16.32
N VAL A 161 15.82 -4.91 17.44
CA VAL A 161 15.23 -4.97 18.79
C VAL A 161 15.17 -3.59 19.46
N TRP A 162 15.96 -2.63 18.97
CA TRP A 162 16.05 -1.25 19.46
C TRP A 162 16.38 -0.27 18.31
N PRO A 163 15.85 0.96 18.29
CA PRO A 163 14.90 1.59 19.23
C PRO A 163 13.46 1.08 19.04
N ARG A 164 12.57 1.36 20.01
CA ARG A 164 11.15 0.95 19.96
C ARG A 164 10.29 2.02 19.27
N GLY A 165 9.25 1.58 18.54
CA GLY A 165 8.24 2.48 17.95
C GLY A 165 8.67 3.14 16.63
N PRO A 166 8.06 4.28 16.22
CA PRO A 166 8.29 4.92 14.92
C PRO A 166 9.76 5.23 14.61
N ARG A 167 10.55 5.53 15.66
CA ARG A 167 12.00 5.76 15.58
C ARG A 167 12.79 4.57 15.04
N ARG A 168 12.24 3.35 15.11
CA ARG A 168 12.83 2.13 14.51
C ARG A 168 12.83 2.20 12.99
N TYR A 169 11.73 2.66 12.42
CA TYR A 169 11.58 2.81 10.98
C TYR A 169 12.44 3.98 10.48
N ASP A 170 12.42 5.13 11.17
CA ASP A 170 13.30 6.26 10.84
C ASP A 170 14.80 5.88 10.88
N LEU A 171 15.21 5.02 11.82
CA LEU A 171 16.59 4.53 11.93
C LEU A 171 16.91 3.46 10.88
N ALA A 172 15.97 2.56 10.57
CA ALA A 172 16.13 1.58 9.50
C ALA A 172 16.34 2.28 8.15
N ILE A 173 15.49 3.25 7.85
CA ILE A 173 15.57 4.14 6.69
C ILE A 173 16.95 4.80 6.67
N LEU A 174 17.40 5.41 7.78
CA LEU A 174 18.71 6.06 7.86
C LEU A 174 19.89 5.10 7.62
N LEU A 175 19.85 3.89 8.18
CA LEU A 175 20.92 2.90 8.07
C LEU A 175 21.03 2.28 6.68
N GLU A 176 19.90 2.14 5.96
CA GLU A 176 19.92 1.71 4.57
C GLU A 176 20.27 2.83 3.62
N LEU A 177 19.82 4.07 3.90
CA LEU A 177 20.26 5.25 3.16
C LEU A 177 21.80 5.32 3.19
N ALA A 178 22.43 5.07 4.34
CA ALA A 178 23.88 5.07 4.48
C ALA A 178 24.62 3.94 3.72
N ARG A 179 23.92 2.89 3.29
CA ARG A 179 24.45 1.73 2.54
C ARG A 179 24.01 1.67 1.09
N LEU A 180 23.17 2.62 0.65
CA LEU A 180 22.75 2.74 -0.73
C LEU A 180 23.99 2.84 -1.64
N ARG A 181 23.99 1.99 -2.67
CA ARG A 181 24.94 2.03 -3.77
C ARG A 181 24.15 2.13 -5.04
N ALA A 182 24.58 3.01 -5.93
CA ALA A 182 23.97 3.12 -7.23
C ALA A 182 24.10 1.79 -8.00
N ARG A 183 22.97 1.31 -8.51
CA ARG A 183 22.86 0.10 -9.34
C ARG A 183 22.31 0.47 -10.71
N THR A 184 22.51 -0.43 -11.67
CA THR A 184 21.91 -0.29 -12.99
C THR A 184 20.50 -0.86 -12.94
N TYR A 185 19.53 -0.07 -13.38
CA TYR A 185 18.14 -0.47 -13.57
C TYR A 185 17.80 -0.29 -15.05
N THR A 186 17.04 -1.24 -15.59
CA THR A 186 16.31 -1.04 -16.84
C THR A 186 14.87 -0.73 -16.48
N LEU A 187 14.42 0.47 -16.84
CA LEU A 187 13.06 0.94 -16.66
C LEU A 187 12.40 0.95 -18.04
N GLU A 188 11.29 0.25 -18.17
CA GLU A 188 10.43 0.34 -19.35
C GLU A 188 9.11 0.97 -18.91
N VAL A 189 8.74 2.08 -19.53
CA VAL A 189 7.50 2.81 -19.24
C VAL A 189 6.74 2.98 -20.55
N ASP A 190 5.56 2.38 -20.65
CA ASP A 190 4.72 2.39 -21.86
C ASP A 190 5.49 2.02 -23.15
N GLY A 191 6.43 1.08 -23.05
CA GLY A 191 7.27 0.59 -24.15
C GLY A 191 8.56 1.38 -24.37
N GLU A 192 8.75 2.53 -23.70
CA GLU A 192 10.01 3.26 -23.74
C GLU A 192 11.01 2.68 -22.73
N VAL A 193 12.09 2.11 -23.24
CA VAL A 193 13.14 1.51 -22.41
C VAL A 193 14.25 2.51 -22.12
N ARG A 194 14.64 2.61 -20.84
CA ARG A 194 15.73 3.46 -20.36
C ARG A 194 16.59 2.69 -19.36
N THR A 195 17.89 2.67 -19.61
CA THR A 195 18.86 2.13 -18.66
C THR A 195 19.42 3.27 -17.83
N VAL A 196 19.20 3.21 -16.51
CA VAL A 196 19.61 4.26 -15.57
C VAL A 196 20.50 3.70 -14.48
N ARG A 197 21.40 4.55 -13.97
CA ARG A 197 22.16 4.25 -12.76
C ARG A 197 21.53 5.01 -11.60
N ALA A 198 20.92 4.29 -10.66
CA ALA A 198 20.11 4.90 -9.61
C ALA A 198 20.41 4.32 -8.22
N GLU A 199 20.30 5.16 -7.19
CA GLU A 199 20.33 4.74 -5.78
C GLU A 199 18.92 4.35 -5.30
N ILE A 200 17.89 5.06 -5.77
CA ILE A 200 16.49 4.84 -5.41
C ILE A 200 15.70 4.69 -6.71
N VAL A 201 14.82 3.69 -6.76
CA VAL A 201 13.76 3.56 -7.75
C VAL A 201 12.46 3.25 -7.01
N ALA A 202 11.41 4.01 -7.30
CA ALA A 202 10.07 3.71 -6.81
C ALA A 202 9.04 3.91 -7.93
N VAL A 203 7.95 3.17 -7.85
CA VAL A 203 6.81 3.22 -8.76
C VAL A 203 5.57 3.26 -7.90
N GLY A 204 4.70 4.25 -8.06
CA GLY A 204 3.55 4.41 -7.16
C GLY A 204 2.31 4.92 -7.84
N ASN A 205 1.19 4.54 -7.22
CA ASN A 205 -0.16 5.00 -7.49
C ASN A 205 -0.62 6.01 -6.43
N ALA A 206 0.03 6.03 -5.26
CA ALA A 206 -0.25 7.00 -4.20
C ALA A 206 0.98 7.86 -3.90
N ALA A 207 0.73 9.05 -3.34
CA ALA A 207 1.78 10.01 -3.11
C ALA A 207 2.78 9.63 -2.02
N SER A 208 2.35 8.80 -1.06
CA SER A 208 3.09 8.54 0.18
C SER A 208 3.18 7.07 0.54
N TYR A 209 4.23 6.74 1.28
CA TYR A 209 4.36 5.48 2.00
C TYR A 209 5.15 5.67 3.31
N GLY A 210 5.16 4.67 4.19
CA GLY A 210 6.04 4.63 5.35
C GLY A 210 5.69 5.64 6.45
N GLY A 211 4.42 5.97 6.62
CA GLY A 211 3.94 6.97 7.58
C GLY A 211 4.00 8.40 7.04
N GLY A 212 3.54 8.61 5.80
CA GLY A 212 3.42 9.93 5.19
C GLY A 212 4.70 10.46 4.52
N MET A 213 5.64 9.59 4.15
CA MET A 213 6.77 10.01 3.32
C MET A 213 6.29 10.22 1.88
N ARG A 214 6.17 11.49 1.46
CA ARG A 214 5.66 11.89 0.14
C ARG A 214 6.70 11.67 -0.97
N ILE A 215 7.05 10.42 -1.26
CA ILE A 215 8.05 10.08 -2.28
C ILE A 215 7.62 10.50 -3.70
N LEU A 216 6.31 10.49 -3.97
CA LEU A 216 5.69 10.79 -5.26
C LEU A 216 4.61 11.86 -5.05
N PRO A 217 4.98 13.10 -4.69
CA PRO A 217 4.07 14.09 -4.11
C PRO A 217 2.85 14.43 -4.95
N ASP A 218 2.94 14.22 -6.27
CA ASP A 218 1.92 14.54 -7.27
C ASP A 218 1.17 13.30 -7.81
N ALA A 219 1.43 12.11 -7.26
CA ALA A 219 0.72 10.89 -7.64
C ALA A 219 -0.74 10.94 -7.15
N ASP A 220 -1.66 10.64 -8.06
CA ASP A 220 -3.10 10.64 -7.82
C ASP A 220 -3.64 9.21 -8.02
N PRO A 221 -4.20 8.57 -6.98
CA PRO A 221 -4.68 7.20 -7.07
C PRO A 221 -5.98 7.03 -7.88
N ALA A 222 -6.40 8.04 -8.64
CA ALA A 222 -7.57 8.01 -9.50
C ALA A 222 -7.34 8.56 -10.93
N ASP A 223 -6.09 8.85 -11.33
CA ASP A 223 -5.77 9.46 -12.63
C ASP A 223 -5.44 8.45 -13.75
N GLY A 224 -5.40 7.16 -13.45
CA GLY A 224 -5.07 6.09 -14.38
C GLY A 224 -3.60 6.03 -14.78
N LEU A 225 -2.69 6.58 -13.98
CA LEU A 225 -1.25 6.60 -14.21
C LEU A 225 -0.46 6.07 -13.01
N LEU A 226 0.77 5.61 -13.29
CA LEU A 226 1.79 5.33 -12.29
C LEU A 226 2.87 6.40 -12.39
N ASP A 227 3.31 6.92 -11.26
CA ASP A 227 4.50 7.76 -11.18
C ASP A 227 5.74 6.90 -10.91
N VAL A 228 6.75 7.04 -11.76
CA VAL A 228 8.05 6.39 -11.66
C VAL A 228 9.08 7.44 -11.25
N ILE A 229 9.77 7.21 -10.15
CA ILE A 229 10.85 8.09 -9.67
C ILE A 229 12.16 7.33 -9.58
N TRP A 230 13.24 7.96 -10.01
CA TRP A 230 14.58 7.49 -9.67
C TRP A 230 15.50 8.64 -9.29
N ALA A 231 16.42 8.34 -8.37
CA ALA A 231 17.48 9.26 -7.99
C ALA A 231 18.81 8.76 -8.57
N SER A 232 19.42 9.57 -9.43
CA SER A 232 20.82 9.42 -9.85
C SER A 232 21.75 9.46 -8.62
N PRO A 233 22.99 8.95 -8.70
CA PRO A 233 23.87 8.85 -7.52
C PRO A 233 23.99 10.18 -6.79
N LEU A 234 23.45 10.24 -5.56
CA LEU A 234 23.41 11.46 -4.75
C LEU A 234 24.69 11.59 -3.91
N GLY A 235 25.33 10.45 -3.62
CA GLY A 235 26.36 10.35 -2.61
C GLY A 235 25.81 10.60 -1.20
N ARG A 236 26.65 10.36 -0.17
CA ARG A 236 26.23 10.47 1.23
C ARG A 236 25.69 11.86 1.59
N THR A 237 26.29 12.92 1.04
CA THR A 237 25.92 14.31 1.31
C THR A 237 24.64 14.73 0.58
N GLY A 238 24.38 14.21 -0.62
CA GLY A 238 23.12 14.46 -1.32
C GLY A 238 21.95 13.79 -0.62
N LEU A 239 22.16 12.58 -0.12
CA LEU A 239 21.13 11.81 0.56
C LEU A 239 20.68 12.41 1.90
N THR A 240 21.63 12.94 2.69
CA THR A 240 21.31 13.64 3.94
C THR A 240 20.53 14.94 3.71
N ARG A 241 20.78 15.63 2.58
CA ARG A 241 20.02 16.82 2.17
C ARG A 241 18.61 16.48 1.64
N LEU A 242 18.44 15.30 1.05
CA LEU A 242 17.14 14.83 0.54
C LEU A 242 16.16 14.49 1.66
N LYS A 243 16.67 13.92 2.76
CA LYS A 243 15.86 13.44 3.89
C LYS A 243 14.80 14.41 4.41
N PRO A 244 15.11 15.67 4.79
CA PRO A 244 14.09 16.61 5.27
C PRO A 244 13.06 16.99 4.19
N ARG A 245 13.42 16.87 2.91
CA ARG A 245 12.56 17.23 1.79
C ARG A 245 11.51 16.16 1.46
N LEU A 246 11.78 14.89 1.77
CA LEU A 246 10.88 13.77 1.49
C LEU A 246 9.51 13.90 2.16
N ARG A 247 9.45 14.40 3.41
CA ARG A 247 8.16 14.63 4.08
C ARG A 247 7.38 15.78 3.44
N GLY A 248 8.07 16.80 2.95
CA GLY A 248 7.46 17.91 2.23
C GLY A 248 7.18 17.65 0.76
N GLY A 249 7.68 16.53 0.21
CA GLY A 249 7.63 16.25 -1.23
C GLY A 249 8.57 17.11 -2.09
N THR A 250 9.42 17.96 -1.50
CA THR A 250 10.23 18.93 -2.27
C THR A 250 11.53 18.33 -2.83
N HIS A 251 11.80 17.05 -2.57
CA HIS A 251 12.97 16.33 -3.11
C HIS A 251 12.92 16.22 -4.63
N VAL A 252 11.72 16.26 -5.23
CA VAL A 252 11.50 16.26 -6.68
C VAL A 252 12.09 17.47 -7.39
N THR A 253 12.46 18.53 -6.66
CA THR A 253 13.14 19.71 -7.22
C THR A 253 14.66 19.54 -7.39
N ASP A 254 15.24 18.46 -6.88
CA ASP A 254 16.67 18.18 -7.07
C ASP A 254 16.89 17.68 -8.51
N PRO A 255 17.83 18.25 -9.29
CA PRO A 255 18.05 17.87 -10.70
C PRO A 255 18.55 16.43 -10.89
N ARG A 256 18.90 15.73 -9.81
CA ARG A 256 19.28 14.31 -9.83
C ARG A 256 18.09 13.38 -9.58
N VAL A 257 16.93 13.93 -9.23
CA VAL A 257 15.68 13.21 -9.09
C VAL A 257 14.90 13.38 -10.38
N HIS A 258 14.47 12.25 -10.92
CA HIS A 258 13.80 12.19 -12.21
C HIS A 258 12.44 11.53 -12.02
N LEU A 259 11.45 12.01 -12.76
CA LEU A 259 10.06 11.54 -12.71
C LEU A 259 9.59 11.21 -14.12
N LEU A 260 8.84 10.12 -14.24
CA LEU A 260 8.10 9.74 -15.43
C LEU A 260 6.71 9.26 -15.02
N ARG A 261 5.76 9.33 -15.95
CA ARG A 261 4.42 8.76 -15.78
C ARG A 261 4.12 7.79 -16.89
N GLY A 262 3.39 6.74 -16.58
CA GLY A 262 2.90 5.79 -17.57
C GLY A 262 1.90 4.81 -17.00
N ARG A 263 1.31 3.97 -17.85
CA ARG A 263 0.28 3.00 -17.46
C ARG A 263 0.84 1.60 -17.22
N HIS A 264 1.92 1.28 -17.92
CA HIS A 264 2.65 0.02 -17.81
C HIS A 264 4.12 0.32 -17.51
N VAL A 265 4.60 -0.21 -16.40
CA VAL A 265 5.97 -0.02 -15.92
C VAL A 265 6.60 -1.37 -15.65
N ARG A 266 7.73 -1.66 -16.28
CA ARG A 266 8.56 -2.82 -15.98
C ARG A 266 9.89 -2.35 -15.41
N VAL A 267 10.26 -2.90 -14.26
CA VAL A 267 11.53 -2.57 -13.59
C VAL A 267 12.39 -3.82 -13.52
N VAL A 268 13.61 -3.72 -14.03
CA VAL A 268 14.59 -4.81 -14.06
C VAL A 268 15.88 -4.37 -13.37
N ALA A 269 16.35 -5.15 -12.39
CA ALA A 269 17.70 -5.05 -11.84
C ALA A 269 18.09 -6.32 -11.07
N ASP A 270 19.36 -6.67 -11.12
CA ASP A 270 19.87 -7.88 -10.48
C ASP A 270 19.92 -7.75 -8.95
N GLY A 271 19.50 -8.82 -8.26
CA GLY A 271 19.60 -8.93 -6.80
C GLY A 271 18.72 -7.96 -6.03
N ILE A 272 17.70 -7.36 -6.68
CA ILE A 272 16.72 -6.48 -6.05
C ILE A 272 15.41 -7.21 -5.82
N ILE A 273 14.85 -7.03 -4.63
CA ILE A 273 13.50 -7.49 -4.28
C ILE A 273 12.58 -6.27 -4.25
N GLY A 274 11.45 -6.34 -4.93
CA GLY A 274 10.37 -5.36 -4.85
C GLY A 274 9.49 -5.57 -3.62
N TYR A 275 9.19 -4.47 -2.95
CA TYR A 275 8.21 -4.41 -1.86
C TYR A 275 7.20 -3.31 -2.19
N ALA A 276 5.93 -3.57 -1.91
CA ALA A 276 4.87 -2.58 -2.03
C ALA A 276 3.90 -2.71 -0.86
N ASP A 277 3.35 -1.59 -0.39
CA ASP A 277 2.41 -1.52 0.75
C ASP A 277 2.95 -2.22 2.03
N GLY A 278 4.28 -2.27 2.17
CA GLY A 278 4.97 -2.95 3.27
C GLY A 278 5.11 -4.48 3.12
N GLU A 279 4.60 -5.06 2.04
CA GLU A 279 4.59 -6.50 1.76
C GLU A 279 5.57 -6.87 0.63
N ARG A 280 6.12 -8.08 0.71
CA ARG A 280 7.11 -8.58 -0.26
C ARG A 280 6.40 -9.05 -1.53
N LEU A 281 6.76 -8.49 -2.68
CA LEU A 281 6.24 -8.93 -3.98
C LEU A 281 7.13 -10.00 -4.62
N GLY A 282 8.44 -9.78 -4.68
CA GLY A 282 9.35 -10.74 -5.32
C GLY A 282 10.63 -10.12 -5.87
N PRO A 283 11.56 -10.93 -6.40
CA PRO A 283 12.71 -10.41 -7.13
C PRO A 283 12.27 -9.70 -8.41
N LEU A 284 13.04 -8.70 -8.83
CA LEU A 284 12.91 -8.15 -10.18
C LEU A 284 13.33 -9.20 -11.23
N PRO A 285 12.79 -9.17 -12.45
CA PRO A 285 11.89 -8.16 -12.99
C PRO A 285 10.48 -8.22 -12.39
N LEU A 286 9.86 -7.04 -12.25
CA LEU A 286 8.44 -6.91 -11.95
C LEU A 286 7.79 -6.05 -13.03
N ASP A 287 6.71 -6.57 -13.61
CA ASP A 287 5.80 -5.84 -14.48
C ASP A 287 4.67 -5.27 -13.63
N MET A 288 4.30 -4.02 -13.87
CA MET A 288 3.30 -3.29 -13.10
C MET A 288 2.36 -2.56 -14.06
N LYS A 289 1.07 -2.80 -13.91
CA LYS A 289 0.04 -2.16 -14.72
C LYS A 289 -1.00 -1.52 -13.82
N VAL A 290 -1.25 -0.23 -14.01
CA VAL A 290 -2.39 0.43 -13.38
C VAL A 290 -3.69 -0.13 -13.95
N VAL A 291 -4.63 -0.42 -13.07
CA VAL A 291 -5.99 -0.85 -13.42
C VAL A 291 -6.94 0.21 -12.88
N PRO A 292 -7.44 1.10 -13.75
CA PRO A 292 -8.32 2.18 -13.32
C PRO A 292 -9.58 1.69 -12.62
N GLY A 293 -9.93 2.29 -11.48
CA GLY A 293 -11.12 1.95 -10.70
C GLY A 293 -11.19 0.51 -10.20
N ALA A 294 -10.04 -0.16 -10.05
CA ALA A 294 -9.94 -1.54 -9.57
C ALA A 294 -10.47 -1.73 -8.14
N ILE A 295 -10.54 -0.66 -7.36
CA ILE A 295 -11.06 -0.66 -5.99
C ILE A 295 -12.37 0.13 -5.95
N ARG A 296 -13.39 -0.47 -5.33
CA ARG A 296 -14.65 0.19 -4.94
C ARG A 296 -14.56 0.64 -3.49
N LEU A 297 -13.96 1.79 -3.23
CA LEU A 297 -13.75 2.27 -1.86
C LEU A 297 -15.07 2.75 -1.24
N LEU A 298 -15.38 2.26 -0.05
CA LEU A 298 -16.52 2.68 0.75
C LEU A 298 -16.04 3.67 1.83
N CYS A 299 -16.47 4.93 1.73
CA CYS A 299 -16.14 5.99 2.70
C CYS A 299 -17.16 7.13 2.66
#